data_AF-A8S678-F1
#
_entry.id   AF-A8S678-F1
#
_cell.length_a   1.000
_cell.length_b   1.000
_cell.length_c   1.000
_cell.angle_alpha   90.00
_cell.angle_beta   90.00
_cell.angle_gamma   90.00
#
_symmetry.space_group_name_H-M   'P 1'
#
loop_
_entity.id
_entity.type
_entity.pdbx_description
1 polymer ?
#
loop_
_entity_poly.entity_id
_entity_poly.type
_entity_poly.pdbx_seq_one_letter_code
_entity_poly.pdbx_strand_id
1 'polypeptide(L)'
;MKILSFGSLNYDYAQSIDGVLPAYDVPESALSDYLRPDWSDACINVRTEEAYETAHEVLRAEGLFLGTSAAAALHAAVQVGRRPENQGKNIVVIVPDNGMKYLSTPMYRQK
;
A
#
# COMPACT_ATOMS: atom_id res chain seq x y z
N MET A 1 10.86 -3.86 12.03
CA MET A 1 10.29 -2.65 11.45
C MET A 1 8.89 -2.97 10.98
N LYS A 2 7.88 -2.41 11.64
CA LYS A 2 6.46 -2.52 11.27
C LYS A 2 6.10 -1.29 10.46
N ILE A 3 5.75 -1.48 9.20
CA ILE A 3 5.51 -0.40 8.24
C ILE A 3 4.15 -0.63 7.64
N LEU A 4 3.36 0.43 7.66
CA LEU A 4 2.03 0.45 7.09
C LEU A 4 2.04 1.45 5.93
N SER A 5 1.34 1.09 4.86
CA SER A 5 1.11 1.95 3.70
C SER A 5 -0.25 2.61 3.86
N PHE A 6 -0.33 3.94 3.77
CA PHE A 6 -1.57 4.70 3.96
C PHE A 6 -1.77 5.81 2.91
N GLY A 7 -3.02 6.28 2.80
CA GLY A 7 -3.36 7.55 2.17
C GLY A 7 -3.24 8.73 3.15
N SER A 8 -3.13 9.95 2.63
CA SER A 8 -2.99 11.21 3.39
C SER A 8 -4.24 12.09 3.25
N LEU A 9 -4.55 12.90 4.28
CA LEU A 9 -5.66 13.87 4.28
C LEU A 9 -5.43 15.10 3.38
N ASN A 10 -4.19 15.36 2.99
CA ASN A 10 -3.81 16.52 2.17
C ASN A 10 -3.64 16.18 0.67
N TYR A 11 -4.33 15.15 0.18
CA TYR A 11 -4.24 14.70 -1.21
C TYR A 11 -5.55 14.85 -1.95
N ASP A 12 -5.43 15.27 -3.21
CA ASP A 12 -6.51 15.28 -4.19
C ASP A 12 -7.20 13.90 -4.21
N TYR A 13 -8.53 13.85 -4.18
CA TYR A 13 -9.31 12.60 -4.08
C TYR A 13 -8.96 11.58 -5.18
N ALA A 14 -8.34 12.04 -6.28
CA ALA A 14 -7.82 11.24 -7.37
C ALA A 14 -6.58 10.38 -7.02
N GLN A 15 -5.98 10.57 -5.85
CA GLN A 15 -4.69 9.98 -5.46
C GLN A 15 -4.80 9.02 -4.25
N SER A 16 -6.02 8.76 -3.77
CA SER A 16 -6.26 7.82 -2.67
C SER A 16 -6.49 6.40 -3.20
N ILE A 17 -5.93 5.41 -2.49
CA ILE A 17 -6.25 4.01 -2.74
C ILE A 17 -7.69 3.79 -2.27
N ASP A 18 -8.56 3.40 -3.20
CA ASP A 18 -9.98 3.22 -2.92
C ASP A 18 -10.19 2.23 -1.75
N GLY A 19 -11.02 2.62 -0.78
CA GLY A 19 -11.25 1.87 0.45
C GLY A 19 -10.18 1.97 1.54
N VAL A 20 -9.08 2.73 1.35
CA VAL A 20 -8.06 2.96 2.38
C VAL A 20 -8.23 4.38 2.96
N LEU A 21 -8.68 4.45 4.21
CA LEU A 21 -8.79 5.70 4.95
C LEU A 21 -7.41 6.21 5.39
N PRO A 22 -7.20 7.53 5.46
CA PRO A 22 -6.02 8.09 6.08
C PRO A 22 -6.00 7.74 7.56
N ALA A 23 -4.84 7.32 8.05
CA ALA A 23 -4.60 6.95 9.45
C ALA A 23 -3.82 8.00 10.25
N TYR A 24 -3.26 9.00 9.56
CA TYR A 24 -2.46 10.08 10.13
C TYR A 24 -3.05 11.44 9.78
N ASP A 25 -2.76 12.44 10.61
CA ASP A 25 -3.37 13.77 10.58
C ASP A 25 -4.89 13.79 10.80
N VAL A 26 -5.49 12.63 11.12
CA VAL A 26 -6.88 12.47 11.53
C VAL A 26 -6.97 12.64 13.05
N PRO A 27 -7.99 13.34 13.57
CA PRO A 27 -8.25 13.37 15.01
C PRO A 27 -8.40 11.96 15.59
N GLU A 28 -7.84 11.71 16.77
CA GLU A 28 -7.90 10.40 17.43
C GLU A 28 -9.36 9.91 17.60
N SER A 29 -10.29 10.83 17.84
CA SER A 29 -11.73 10.55 17.92
C SER A 29 -12.35 9.99 16.63
N ALA A 30 -11.69 10.15 15.49
CA ALA A 30 -12.10 9.63 14.19
C ALA A 30 -11.40 8.33 13.81
N LEU A 31 -10.40 7.89 14.60
CA LEU A 31 -9.70 6.63 14.37
C LEU A 31 -10.54 5.44 14.86
N SER A 32 -10.40 4.32 14.17
CA SER A 32 -10.96 3.05 14.64
C SER A 32 -10.26 2.59 15.92
N ASP A 33 -10.99 1.94 16.82
CA ASP A 33 -10.41 1.30 18.01
C ASP A 33 -9.31 0.27 17.70
N TYR A 34 -9.32 -0.28 16.47
CA TYR A 34 -8.34 -1.23 15.99
C TYR A 34 -7.09 -0.60 15.38
N LEU A 35 -7.04 0.74 15.27
CA LEU A 35 -5.92 1.48 14.73
C LEU A 35 -5.30 2.35 15.83
N ARG A 36 -4.07 2.00 16.20
CA ARG A 36 -3.29 2.69 17.22
C ARG A 36 -1.98 3.18 16.58
N PRO A 37 -1.79 4.50 16.42
CA PRO A 37 -0.65 5.07 15.69
C PRO A 37 0.73 4.65 16.25
N ASP A 38 0.81 4.35 17.54
CA ASP A 38 2.01 3.91 18.25
C ASP A 38 2.45 2.46 17.92
N TRP A 39 1.66 1.70 17.14
CA TRP A 39 2.01 0.33 16.76
C TRP A 39 2.96 0.20 15.57
N SER A 40 3.19 1.29 14.84
CA SER A 40 4.08 1.33 13.66
C SER A 40 5.30 2.20 13.91
N ASP A 41 6.45 1.73 13.41
CA ASP A 41 7.71 2.49 13.48
C ASP A 41 7.76 3.62 12.44
N ALA A 42 7.05 3.43 11.32
CA ALA A 42 7.01 4.38 10.21
C ALA A 42 5.73 4.20 9.37
N CYS A 43 5.36 5.29 8.71
CA CYS A 43 4.33 5.33 7.67
C CYS A 43 4.99 5.64 6.31
N ILE A 44 4.55 4.96 5.25
CA ILE A 44 4.96 5.27 3.89
C ILE A 44 3.70 5.56 3.08
N ASN A 45 3.62 6.77 2.53
CA ASN A 45 2.54 7.13 1.62
C ASN A 45 2.84 6.55 0.25
N VAL A 46 1.84 5.91 -0.36
CA VAL A 46 1.93 5.33 -1.70
C VAL A 46 0.77 5.86 -2.53
N ARG A 47 1.09 6.36 -3.71
CA ARG A 47 0.10 6.88 -4.66
C ARG A 47 -0.59 5.72 -5.36
N THR A 48 -1.85 5.93 -5.75
CA THR A 48 -2.63 4.90 -6.46
C THR A 48 -1.95 4.43 -7.74
N GLU A 49 -1.33 5.33 -8.51
CA GLU A 49 -0.61 4.98 -9.73
C GLU A 49 0.61 4.11 -9.46
N GLU A 50 1.38 4.39 -8.40
CA GLU A 50 2.53 3.59 -7.99
C GLU A 50 2.11 2.18 -7.58
N ALA A 51 0.95 2.05 -6.92
CA ALA A 51 0.36 0.77 -6.58
C ALA A 51 -0.07 -0.01 -7.84
N TYR A 52 -0.69 0.65 -8.83
CA TYR A 52 -1.07 0.00 -10.08
C TYR A 52 0.14 -0.47 -10.87
N GLU A 53 1.16 0.38 -11.03
CA GLU A 53 2.43 0.02 -11.68
C GLU A 53 3.05 -1.19 -11.01
N THR A 54 3.18 -1.16 -9.67
CA THR A 54 3.72 -2.28 -8.89
C THR A 54 2.91 -3.57 -9.10
N ALA A 55 1.58 -3.49 -9.10
CA ALA A 55 0.73 -4.66 -9.32
C ALA A 55 0.95 -5.29 -10.71
N HIS A 56 1.12 -4.46 -11.74
CA HIS A 56 1.37 -4.92 -13.09
C HIS A 56 2.78 -5.48 -13.28
N GLU A 57 3.79 -4.84 -12.69
CA GLU A 57 5.17 -5.33 -12.73
C GLU A 57 5.29 -6.69 -12.06
N VAL A 58 4.74 -6.81 -10.85
CA VAL A 58 4.79 -8.04 -10.05
C VAL A 58 3.98 -9.16 -10.70
N LEU A 59 2.84 -8.85 -11.32
CA LEU A 59 2.10 -9.85 -12.11
C LEU A 59 2.95 -10.39 -13.27
N ARG A 60 3.71 -9.53 -13.96
CA ARG A 60 4.56 -9.93 -15.10
C ARG A 60 5.82 -10.67 -14.66
N ALA A 61 6.44 -10.25 -13.57
CA ALA A 61 7.71 -10.80 -13.10
C ALA A 61 7.53 -12.07 -12.26
N GLU A 62 6.56 -12.08 -11.35
CA GLU A 62 6.40 -13.10 -10.30
C GLU A 62 5.08 -13.90 -10.44
N GLY A 63 4.19 -13.49 -11.36
CA GLY A 63 2.89 -14.14 -11.53
C GLY A 63 1.89 -13.87 -10.40
N LEU A 64 2.18 -12.93 -9.50
CA LEU A 64 1.27 -12.59 -8.40
C LEU A 64 0.24 -11.56 -8.87
N PHE A 65 -1.02 -11.96 -8.85
CA PHE A 65 -2.14 -11.11 -9.22
C PHE A 65 -2.72 -10.41 -8.00
N LEU A 66 -2.42 -9.12 -7.82
CA LEU A 66 -2.62 -8.40 -6.57
C LEU A 66 -3.79 -7.42 -6.60
N GLY A 67 -4.42 -7.20 -5.44
CA GLY A 67 -5.29 -6.04 -5.23
C GLY A 67 -4.50 -4.75 -5.02
N THR A 68 -5.18 -3.60 -5.03
CA THR A 68 -4.52 -2.28 -4.97
C THR A 68 -3.74 -2.07 -3.66
N SER A 69 -4.34 -2.41 -2.51
CA SER A 69 -3.67 -2.27 -1.20
C SER A 69 -2.49 -3.24 -1.02
N ALA A 70 -2.61 -4.46 -1.55
CA ALA A 70 -1.51 -5.43 -1.58
C ALA A 70 -0.32 -4.90 -2.39
N ALA A 71 -0.58 -4.32 -3.56
CA ALA A 71 0.47 -3.75 -4.40
C ALA A 71 1.11 -2.52 -3.75
N ALA A 72 0.34 -1.68 -3.06
CA ALA A 72 0.88 -0.55 -2.29
C ALA A 72 1.79 -1.00 -1.13
N ALA A 73 1.37 -2.02 -0.38
CA ALA A 73 2.19 -2.60 0.68
C ALA A 73 3.52 -3.16 0.13
N LEU A 74 3.47 -3.81 -1.04
CA LEU A 74 4.65 -4.34 -1.69
C LEU A 74 5.56 -3.22 -2.24
N HIS A 75 4.98 -2.16 -2.80
CA HIS A 75 5.71 -0.96 -3.23
C HIS A 75 6.49 -0.36 -2.05
N ALA A 76 5.82 -0.12 -0.93
CA ALA A 76 6.44 0.38 0.30
C ALA A 76 7.54 -0.57 0.81
N ALA A 77 7.31 -1.88 0.77
CA ALA A 77 8.29 -2.86 1.19
C ALA A 77 9.55 -2.87 0.31
N VAL A 78 9.41 -2.70 -1.01
CA VAL A 78 10.56 -2.57 -1.92
C VAL A 78 11.37 -1.30 -1.60
N GLN A 79 10.70 -0.16 -1.36
CA GLN A 79 11.41 1.05 -0.94
C GLN A 79 12.20 0.83 0.36
N VAL A 80 11.62 0.08 1.29
CA VAL A 80 12.25 -0.25 2.57
C VAL A 80 13.42 -1.22 2.41
N GLY A 81 13.26 -2.23 1.56
CA GLY A 81 14.31 -3.22 1.28
C GLY A 81 15.52 -2.65 0.55
N ARG A 82 15.33 -1.55 -0.20
CA ARG A 82 16.42 -0.81 -0.85
C ARG A 82 17.24 0.04 0.10
N ARG A 83 16.82 0.24 1.35
CA ARG A 83 17.58 1.05 2.32
C ARG A 83 18.84 0.30 2.76
N PRO A 84 20.03 0.95 2.81
CA PRO A 84 21.29 0.29 3.15
C PRO A 84 21.25 -0.48 4.48
N GLU A 85 20.58 0.07 5.50
CA GLU A 85 20.44 -0.55 6.82
C GLU A 85 19.62 -1.85 6.82
N ASN A 86 18.91 -2.16 5.72
CA ASN A 86 18.12 -3.37 5.56
C ASN A 86 18.80 -4.42 4.67
N GLN A 87 20.04 -4.18 4.23
CA GLN A 87 20.79 -5.15 3.46
C GLN A 87 20.92 -6.49 4.21
N GLY A 88 20.56 -7.59 3.54
CA GLY A 88 20.60 -8.94 4.09
C GLY A 88 19.51 -9.25 5.13
N LYS A 89 18.57 -8.34 5.39
CA LYS A 89 17.42 -8.60 6.28
C LYS A 89 16.23 -9.14 5.49
N ASN A 90 15.36 -9.86 6.18
CA ASN A 90 14.09 -10.32 5.65
C ASN A 90 12.98 -9.30 5.94
N ILE A 91 12.21 -8.95 4.92
CA ILE A 91 11.01 -8.11 5.02
C ILE A 91 9.81 -8.97 4.70
N VAL A 92 8.82 -8.97 5.59
CA VAL A 92 7.54 -9.67 5.40
C VAL A 92 6.47 -8.66 5.05
N VAL A 93 5.68 -8.97 4.02
CA VAL A 93 4.62 -8.11 3.50
C VAL A 93 3.30 -8.86 3.59
N ILE A 94 2.26 -8.19 4.08
CA ILE A 94 0.90 -8.73 4.10
C ILE A 94 0.23 -8.40 2.75
N VAL A 95 -0.30 -9.42 2.10
CA VAL A 95 -1.11 -9.31 0.88
C VAL A 95 -2.56 -9.59 1.27
N PRO A 96 -3.41 -8.55 1.45
CA PRO A 96 -4.75 -8.74 1.98
C PRO A 96 -5.69 -9.50 1.03
N ASP A 97 -5.55 -9.28 -0.28
CA ASP A 97 -6.31 -9.98 -1.31
C ASP A 97 -5.59 -9.99 -2.69
N ASN A 98 -6.26 -10.61 -3.67
CA ASN A 98 -5.78 -10.74 -5.04
C ASN A 98 -6.51 -9.80 -6.02
N GLY A 99 -6.03 -9.74 -7.27
CA GLY A 99 -6.51 -8.83 -8.30
C GLY A 99 -7.92 -9.11 -8.84
N MET A 100 -8.55 -10.24 -8.50
CA MET A 100 -9.79 -10.71 -9.17
C MET A 100 -10.95 -9.73 -8.99
N LYS A 101 -11.04 -9.06 -7.84
CA LYS A 101 -12.09 -8.08 -7.54
C LYS A 101 -11.92 -6.77 -8.30
N TYR A 102 -10.74 -6.54 -8.88
CA TYR A 102 -10.33 -5.25 -9.44
C TYR A 102 -10.39 -5.21 -10.96
N LEU A 103 -10.83 -6.28 -11.63
CA LEU A 103 -10.90 -6.38 -13.09
C LEU A 103 -11.77 -5.29 -13.74
N SER A 104 -12.80 -4.81 -13.05
CA SER A 104 -13.68 -3.73 -13.52
C SER A 104 -13.19 -2.33 -13.15
N THR A 105 -12.14 -2.21 -12.35
CA THR A 105 -11.59 -0.92 -11.86
C THR A 105 -10.51 -0.39 -12.81
N PRO A 106 -10.12 0.90 -12.70
CA PRO A 106 -9.01 1.45 -13.49
C PRO A 106 -7.69 0.68 -13.35
N MET A 107 -7.50 -0.07 -12.26
CA MET A 107 -6.31 -0.90 -12.02
C MET A 107 -6.06 -1.94 -13.12
N TYR A 108 -7.11 -2.55 -13.69
CA TYR A 108 -6.96 -3.62 -14.69
C TYR A 108 -7.81 -3.44 -15.95
N ARG A 109 -8.56 -2.34 -16.04
CA ARG A 109 -9.31 -2.00 -17.25
C ARG A 109 -8.32 -1.69 -18.39
N GLN A 110 -8.35 -2.50 -19.45
CA GLN A 110 -7.55 -2.27 -20.66
C GLN A 110 -7.84 -0.88 -21.25
N LYS A 111 -6.79 -0.21 -21.71
CA LYS A 111 -6.90 0.88 -22.68
C LYS A 111 -6.95 0.29 -24.08
#